data_AF-A0A661YHF1-F1
#
_entry.id   AF-A0A661YHF1-F1
#
_cell.length_a   1.000
_cell.length_b   1.000
_cell.length_c   1.000
_cell.angle_alpha   90.00
_cell.angle_beta   90.00
_cell.angle_gamma   90.00
#
_symmetry.space_group_name_H-M   'P 1'
#
loop_
_entity.id
_entity.type
_entity.pdbx_description
1 polymer ?
#
loop_
_entity_poly.entity_id
_entity_poly.type
_entity_poly.pdbx_seq_one_letter_code
_entity_poly.pdbx_strand_id
1 'polypeptide(L)'
;MKRIAILSVTVLIGIMAAFLILLFNHELQPQDKPSDKPNDWFFRQRAYPYEQINHAAYIEALKQRSELNLRSNSSGNRGQWEFAGPVNTGGRLSDVEMNPNDMSIAYLGAASGGVFKSTDQGVTWYPVFDTALSLSIGDIALAPSNPDIIYVGTGEANAGGGSLAYDGVGVYKSEDAGKTWEYAGLEESRNIGRIVIDSRDPDVAYVATMGNLFANSAERGIYKTTDGGETWENVLFVSDSTGAIDVVIHPQNPDTLYAAMWERIRRPNRRSYGGPTCGIYRSYDGGESWEELTNGLPTAASQKGRIGI
;
A
#
# COMPACT_ATOMS: atom_id res chain seq x y z
N MET A 1 48.57 53.25 -6.57
CA MET A 1 49.07 52.94 -7.93
C MET A 1 48.39 51.67 -8.42
N LYS A 2 47.40 51.79 -9.31
CA LYS A 2 46.69 50.64 -9.92
C LYS A 2 47.50 50.14 -11.13
N ARG A 3 47.90 48.87 -11.14
CA ARG A 3 48.41 48.18 -12.34
C ARG A 3 47.27 47.40 -12.97
N ILE A 4 46.91 47.76 -14.19
CA ILE A 4 45.98 47.02 -15.04
C ILE A 4 46.80 45.94 -15.75
N ALA A 5 46.45 44.67 -15.53
CA ALA A 5 47.05 43.54 -16.24
C ALA A 5 46.42 43.45 -17.64
N ILE A 6 47.23 43.64 -18.68
CA ILE A 6 46.85 43.39 -20.07
C ILE A 6 47.06 41.90 -20.32
N LEU A 7 45.97 41.12 -20.35
CA LEU A 7 46.02 39.76 -20.88
C LEU A 7 46.20 39.86 -22.41
N SER A 8 47.23 39.20 -22.95
CA SER A 8 47.47 39.16 -24.39
C SER A 8 46.39 38.31 -25.09
N VAL A 9 46.03 38.74 -26.31
CA VAL A 9 45.01 38.08 -27.17
C VAL A 9 45.30 36.58 -27.36
N THR A 10 46.57 36.18 -27.32
CA THR A 10 47.01 34.78 -27.41
C THR A 10 46.57 33.93 -26.21
N VAL A 11 46.53 34.50 -25.00
CA VAL A 11 46.06 33.79 -23.80
C VAL A 11 44.53 33.64 -23.83
N LEU A 12 43.82 34.65 -24.34
CA LEU A 12 42.37 34.58 -24.51
C LEU A 12 41.95 33.51 -25.53
N ILE A 13 42.67 33.40 -26.65
CA ILE A 13 42.42 32.39 -27.69
C ILE A 13 42.73 30.98 -27.16
N GLY A 14 43.79 30.81 -26.37
CA GLY A 14 44.12 29.54 -25.72
C GLY A 14 43.05 29.07 -24.73
N ILE A 15 42.52 29.99 -23.92
CA ILE A 15 41.42 29.68 -22.97
C ILE A 15 40.13 29.36 -23.73
N MET A 16 39.82 30.07 -24.81
CA MET A 16 38.61 29.82 -25.60
C MET A 16 38.70 28.50 -26.39
N ALA A 17 39.88 28.13 -26.90
CA ALA A 17 40.11 26.84 -27.54
C ALA A 17 40.04 25.67 -26.54
N ALA A 18 40.57 25.85 -25.32
CA ALA A 18 40.43 24.87 -24.24
C ALA A 18 38.96 24.73 -23.77
N PHE A 19 38.20 25.82 -23.72
CA PHE A 19 36.77 25.80 -23.42
C PHE A 19 35.95 25.13 -24.53
N LEU A 20 36.29 25.35 -25.80
CA LEU A 20 35.67 24.64 -26.93
C LEU A 20 36.02 23.15 -26.91
N ILE A 21 37.27 22.78 -26.62
CA ILE A 21 37.66 21.37 -26.53
C ILE A 21 36.93 20.71 -25.35
N LEU A 22 36.72 21.39 -24.21
CA LEU A 22 35.91 20.88 -23.10
C LEU A 22 34.40 20.80 -23.43
N LEU A 23 33.88 21.70 -24.27
CA LEU A 23 32.50 21.66 -24.77
C LEU A 23 32.27 20.58 -25.84
N PHE A 24 33.30 20.21 -26.61
CA PHE A 24 33.23 19.21 -27.69
C PHE A 24 33.75 17.82 -27.28
N ASN A 25 34.57 17.69 -26.23
CA ASN A 25 34.98 16.40 -25.62
C ASN A 25 34.04 15.92 -24.51
N HIS A 26 32.92 16.60 -24.27
CA HIS A 26 31.79 15.87 -23.73
C HIS A 26 31.29 15.00 -24.88
N GLU A 27 31.96 13.86 -25.10
CA GLU A 27 31.30 12.71 -25.68
C GLU A 27 29.95 12.66 -24.98
N LEU A 28 28.90 12.88 -25.76
CA LEU A 28 27.59 12.40 -25.42
C LEU A 28 27.85 10.92 -25.16
N GLN A 29 28.07 10.56 -23.88
CA GLN A 29 27.86 9.19 -23.48
C GLN A 29 26.56 8.82 -24.15
N PRO A 30 26.52 7.73 -24.95
CA PRO A 30 25.26 7.30 -25.51
C PRO A 30 24.30 7.36 -24.34
N GLN A 31 23.25 8.19 -24.43
CA GLN A 31 22.16 8.00 -23.50
C GLN A 31 21.84 6.54 -23.72
N ASP A 32 22.16 5.70 -22.74
CA ASP A 32 21.72 4.33 -22.75
C ASP A 32 20.24 4.47 -23.03
N LYS A 33 19.82 4.13 -24.26
CA LYS A 33 18.40 4.01 -24.57
C LYS A 33 17.92 3.19 -23.40
N PRO A 34 16.97 3.69 -22.56
CA PRO A 34 16.54 2.93 -21.42
C PRO A 34 16.23 1.56 -21.97
N SER A 35 17.08 0.58 -21.67
CA SER A 35 16.85 -0.75 -22.20
C SER A 35 15.61 -1.11 -21.43
N ASP A 36 14.50 -1.13 -22.14
CA ASP A 36 13.21 -1.42 -21.57
C ASP A 36 13.40 -2.76 -20.90
N LYS A 37 13.60 -2.75 -19.58
CA LYS A 37 13.87 -3.98 -18.85
C LYS A 37 12.70 -4.89 -19.20
N PRO A 38 12.90 -6.19 -19.44
CA PRO A 38 11.83 -7.03 -19.98
C PRO A 38 10.50 -6.86 -19.25
N ASN A 39 10.53 -6.70 -17.92
CA ASN A 39 9.37 -6.38 -17.09
C ASN A 39 8.67 -5.04 -17.46
N ASP A 40 9.40 -3.98 -17.78
CA ASP A 40 8.87 -2.66 -18.16
C ASP A 40 8.27 -2.69 -19.57
N TRP A 41 8.80 -3.52 -20.46
CA TRP A 41 8.22 -3.76 -21.79
C TRP A 41 6.89 -4.54 -21.69
N PHE A 42 6.87 -5.66 -20.96
CA PHE A 42 5.63 -6.43 -20.72
C PHE A 42 4.58 -5.64 -19.94
N PHE A 43 4.99 -4.78 -19.00
CA PHE A 43 4.07 -3.86 -18.34
C PHE A 43 3.46 -2.89 -19.34
N ARG A 44 4.28 -2.23 -20.18
CA ARG A 44 3.78 -1.29 -21.19
C ARG A 44 2.84 -1.94 -22.19
N GLN A 45 3.07 -3.19 -22.59
CA GLN A 45 2.11 -3.90 -23.44
C GLN A 45 0.74 -4.08 -22.77
N ARG A 46 0.71 -4.44 -21.49
CA ARG A 46 -0.54 -4.60 -20.72
C ARG A 46 -1.21 -3.26 -20.40
N ALA A 47 -0.42 -2.20 -20.30
CA ALA A 47 -0.87 -0.86 -19.94
C ALA A 47 -1.23 0.00 -21.16
N TYR A 48 -0.89 -0.43 -22.38
CA TYR A 48 -1.20 0.32 -23.60
C TYR A 48 -2.71 0.30 -23.91
N PRO A 49 -3.30 1.41 -24.42
CA PRO A 49 -2.71 2.74 -24.67
C PRO A 49 -2.74 3.69 -23.46
N TYR A 50 -3.17 3.22 -22.29
CA TYR A 50 -3.57 4.07 -21.16
C TYR A 50 -2.47 4.34 -20.13
N GLU A 51 -1.24 3.85 -20.37
CA GLU A 51 -0.07 3.91 -19.46
C GLU A 51 -0.26 3.23 -18.09
N GLN A 52 -1.47 2.74 -17.81
CA GLN A 52 -1.84 1.96 -16.63
C GLN A 52 -2.65 0.73 -17.05
N ILE A 53 -2.57 -0.33 -16.23
CA ILE A 53 -3.44 -1.50 -16.40
C ILE A 53 -4.86 -1.06 -16.06
N ASN A 54 -5.82 -1.34 -16.96
CA ASN A 54 -7.22 -1.04 -16.71
C ASN A 54 -7.72 -1.85 -15.50
N HIS A 55 -8.07 -1.15 -14.43
CA HIS A 55 -8.46 -1.79 -13.18
C HIS A 55 -9.81 -2.48 -13.24
N ALA A 56 -10.80 -1.85 -13.88
CA ALA A 56 -12.11 -2.47 -14.07
C ALA A 56 -11.98 -3.81 -14.81
N ALA A 57 -11.09 -3.88 -15.81
CA ALA A 57 -10.79 -5.15 -16.51
C ALA A 57 -10.07 -6.17 -15.60
N TYR A 58 -9.19 -5.72 -14.71
CA TYR A 58 -8.54 -6.58 -13.72
C TYR A 58 -9.56 -7.16 -12.72
N ILE A 59 -10.44 -6.31 -12.17
CA ILE A 59 -11.52 -6.71 -11.28
C ILE A 59 -12.47 -7.69 -11.96
N GLU A 60 -12.87 -7.42 -13.20
CA GLU A 60 -13.73 -8.31 -13.98
C GLU A 60 -13.08 -9.70 -14.17
N ALA A 61 -11.77 -9.74 -14.45
CA ALA A 61 -11.04 -10.99 -14.55
C ALA A 61 -11.01 -11.77 -13.20
N LEU A 62 -10.89 -11.07 -12.07
CA LEU A 62 -10.97 -11.70 -10.74
C LEU A 62 -12.38 -12.26 -10.46
N LYS A 63 -13.43 -11.52 -10.82
CA LYS A 63 -14.83 -11.95 -10.71
C LYS A 63 -15.08 -13.19 -11.57
N GLN A 64 -14.63 -13.18 -12.83
CA GLN A 64 -14.70 -14.34 -13.73
C GLN A 64 -13.98 -15.57 -13.16
N ARG A 65 -12.77 -15.40 -12.60
CA ARG A 65 -12.04 -16.49 -11.92
C ARG A 65 -12.85 -17.07 -10.77
N SER A 66 -13.45 -16.22 -9.94
CA SER A 66 -14.29 -16.64 -8.82
C SER A 66 -15.49 -17.46 -9.29
N GLU A 67 -16.21 -17.00 -10.32
CA GLU A 67 -17.32 -17.74 -10.91
C GLU A 67 -16.91 -19.11 -11.47
N LEU A 68 -15.76 -19.18 -12.16
CA LEU A 68 -15.23 -20.44 -12.68
C LEU A 68 -14.91 -21.43 -11.55
N ASN A 69 -14.37 -20.95 -10.43
CA ASN A 69 -14.13 -21.78 -9.24
C ASN A 69 -15.44 -22.31 -8.65
N LEU A 70 -16.46 -21.46 -8.51
CA LEU A 70 -17.78 -21.85 -8.00
C LEU A 70 -18.44 -22.90 -8.92
N ARG A 71 -18.42 -22.67 -10.24
CA ARG A 71 -18.93 -23.63 -11.23
C ARG A 71 -18.18 -24.95 -11.16
N SER A 72 -16.85 -24.91 -11.07
CA SER A 72 -16.05 -26.12 -10.95
C SER A 72 -16.20 -26.86 -9.62
N ASN A 73 -16.62 -26.19 -8.55
CA ASN A 73 -16.93 -26.86 -7.28
C ASN A 73 -18.29 -27.58 -7.35
N SER A 74 -19.24 -27.07 -8.14
CA SER A 74 -20.57 -27.67 -8.32
C SER A 74 -20.59 -28.95 -9.17
N SER A 75 -19.53 -29.22 -9.95
CA SER A 75 -19.45 -30.36 -10.87
C SER A 75 -19.05 -31.70 -10.23
N GLY A 76 -19.04 -31.79 -8.89
CA GLY A 76 -19.24 -33.05 -8.15
C GLY A 76 -18.11 -34.08 -8.13
N ASN A 77 -16.97 -33.84 -8.78
CA ASN A 77 -15.88 -34.81 -8.79
C ASN A 77 -14.50 -34.12 -8.74
N ARG A 78 -14.16 -33.58 -7.57
CA ARG A 78 -12.78 -33.22 -7.23
C ARG A 78 -12.34 -34.09 -6.05
N GLY A 79 -11.17 -34.71 -6.17
CA GLY A 79 -10.48 -35.27 -5.02
C GLY A 79 -10.27 -34.19 -3.95
N GLN A 80 -10.13 -34.60 -2.70
CA GLN A 80 -9.74 -33.68 -1.63
C GLN A 80 -8.35 -33.15 -1.95
N TRP A 81 -8.21 -31.82 -2.02
CA TRP A 81 -6.90 -31.20 -2.14
C TRP A 81 -6.15 -31.40 -0.82
N GLU A 82 -4.96 -31.98 -0.89
CA GLU A 82 -4.08 -32.16 0.26
C GLU A 82 -2.82 -31.32 0.11
N PHE A 83 -2.33 -30.81 1.23
CA PHE A 83 -1.10 -30.02 1.26
C PHE A 83 0.12 -30.92 0.99
N ALA A 84 0.83 -30.67 -0.09
CA ALA A 84 1.99 -31.47 -0.52
C ALA A 84 3.36 -30.92 -0.06
N GLY A 85 3.38 -29.83 0.73
CA GLY A 85 4.62 -29.14 1.10
C GLY A 85 5.15 -28.18 0.02
N PRO A 86 6.31 -27.53 0.26
CA PRO A 86 7.22 -27.70 1.40
C PRO A 86 6.71 -27.10 2.72
N VAL A 87 6.99 -27.76 3.85
CA VAL A 87 6.78 -27.22 5.21
C VAL A 87 7.95 -26.35 5.72
N ASN A 88 9.03 -26.27 4.95
CA ASN A 88 10.29 -25.65 5.34
C ASN A 88 10.61 -24.34 4.60
N THR A 89 9.69 -23.84 3.77
CA THR A 89 9.84 -22.57 3.06
C THR A 89 8.83 -21.58 3.61
N GLY A 90 9.31 -20.46 4.17
CA GLY A 90 8.46 -19.41 4.69
C GLY A 90 7.84 -18.52 3.60
N GLY A 91 6.76 -17.84 3.95
CA GLY A 91 6.19 -16.72 3.19
C GLY A 91 6.37 -15.40 3.94
N ARG A 92 6.07 -14.27 3.28
CA ARG A 92 5.97 -12.98 3.96
C ARG A 92 4.58 -12.84 4.58
N LEU A 93 4.55 -12.55 5.88
CA LEU A 93 3.36 -12.13 6.59
C LEU A 93 3.35 -10.60 6.64
N SER A 94 2.22 -10.01 6.32
CA SER A 94 1.98 -8.57 6.47
C SER A 94 1.51 -8.25 7.87
N ASP A 95 0.76 -9.15 8.50
CA ASP A 95 0.10 -8.85 9.77
C ASP A 95 -0.20 -10.11 10.62
N VAL A 96 -0.35 -9.90 11.93
CA VAL A 96 -0.72 -10.91 12.93
C VAL A 96 -1.64 -10.29 13.98
N GLU A 97 -2.80 -10.91 14.16
CA GLU A 97 -3.77 -10.48 15.16
C GLU A 97 -4.10 -11.62 16.12
N MET A 98 -4.32 -11.27 17.39
CA MET A 98 -4.74 -12.22 18.43
C MET A 98 -6.06 -11.78 19.03
N ASN A 99 -6.96 -12.74 19.25
CA ASN A 99 -8.21 -12.43 19.92
C ASN A 99 -7.93 -11.95 21.36
N PRO A 100 -8.36 -10.73 21.75
CA PRO A 100 -8.05 -10.16 23.06
C PRO A 100 -8.71 -10.91 24.23
N ASN A 101 -9.78 -11.67 23.95
CA ASN A 101 -10.52 -12.45 24.94
C ASN A 101 -10.04 -13.91 25.02
N ASP A 102 -9.37 -14.43 23.98
CA ASP A 102 -8.84 -15.79 23.93
C ASP A 102 -7.57 -15.86 23.07
N MET A 103 -6.41 -15.80 23.72
CA MET A 103 -5.10 -15.84 23.05
C MET A 103 -4.77 -17.19 22.41
N SER A 104 -5.63 -18.22 22.51
CA SER A 104 -5.49 -19.42 21.70
C SER A 104 -5.89 -19.19 20.24
N ILE A 105 -6.66 -18.13 19.97
CA ILE A 105 -7.14 -17.75 18.65
C ILE A 105 -6.26 -16.63 18.09
N ALA A 106 -5.71 -16.89 16.91
CA ALA A 106 -4.87 -15.94 16.20
C ALA A 106 -5.15 -15.97 14.68
N TYR A 107 -4.86 -14.85 14.02
CA TYR A 107 -5.02 -14.65 12.59
C TYR A 107 -3.70 -14.18 11.99
N LEU A 108 -3.38 -14.64 10.78
CA LEU A 108 -2.22 -14.18 10.02
C LEU A 108 -2.66 -13.66 8.66
N GLY A 109 -2.19 -12.47 8.32
CA GLY A 109 -2.30 -11.89 6.98
C GLY A 109 -1.05 -12.21 6.16
N ALA A 110 -1.21 -12.92 5.04
CA ALA A 110 -0.11 -13.17 4.13
C ALA A 110 -0.02 -12.07 3.06
N ALA A 111 1.20 -11.57 2.81
CA ALA A 111 1.53 -10.65 1.72
C ALA A 111 0.90 -11.04 0.36
N SER A 112 0.91 -12.35 0.12
CA SER A 112 0.23 -13.03 -0.98
C SER A 112 -0.10 -14.45 -0.51
N GLY A 113 -1.34 -14.68 -0.07
CA GLY A 113 -1.76 -15.99 0.44
C GLY A 113 -3.06 -16.01 1.23
N GLY A 114 -3.71 -14.87 1.45
CA GLY A 114 -4.97 -14.78 2.19
C GLY A 114 -4.77 -14.70 3.70
N VAL A 115 -5.85 -15.00 4.43
CA VAL A 115 -5.87 -15.02 5.89
C VAL A 115 -5.89 -16.45 6.39
N PHE A 116 -5.06 -16.73 7.39
CA PHE A 116 -5.04 -17.99 8.12
C PHE A 116 -5.51 -17.77 9.55
N LYS A 117 -6.21 -18.75 10.11
CA LYS A 117 -6.66 -18.77 11.51
C LYS A 117 -6.07 -19.96 12.25
N SER A 118 -5.64 -19.73 13.47
CA SER A 118 -5.33 -20.76 14.46
C SER A 118 -6.31 -20.68 15.62
N THR A 119 -6.59 -21.80 16.26
CA THR A 119 -7.38 -21.91 17.50
C THR A 119 -6.66 -22.74 18.56
N ASP A 120 -5.34 -22.90 18.42
CA ASP A 120 -4.50 -23.74 19.26
C ASP A 120 -3.12 -23.09 19.52
N GLN A 121 -3.10 -21.76 19.69
CA GLN A 121 -1.90 -20.96 19.98
C GLN A 121 -0.84 -21.04 18.86
N GLY A 122 -1.28 -21.15 17.61
CA GLY A 122 -0.41 -21.15 16.43
C GLY A 122 0.25 -22.50 16.12
N VAL A 123 -0.20 -23.60 16.74
CA VAL A 123 0.28 -24.96 16.44
C VAL A 123 -0.24 -25.41 15.07
N THR A 124 -1.51 -25.15 14.77
CA THR A 124 -2.12 -25.41 13.46
C THR A 124 -2.79 -24.16 12.88
N TRP A 125 -2.81 -24.07 11.55
CA TRP A 125 -3.32 -22.93 10.80
C TRP A 125 -4.21 -23.40 9.66
N TYR A 126 -5.37 -22.77 9.50
CA TYR A 126 -6.35 -23.08 8.47
C TYR A 126 -6.62 -21.83 7.63
N PRO A 127 -6.69 -21.93 6.29
CA PRO A 127 -7.07 -20.80 5.46
C PRO A 127 -8.54 -20.47 5.70
N VAL A 128 -8.84 -19.19 5.86
CA VAL A 128 -10.22 -18.71 6.12
C VAL A 128 -10.69 -17.68 5.09
N PHE A 129 -9.87 -17.35 4.09
CA PHE A 129 -10.14 -16.25 3.13
C PHE A 129 -9.97 -16.66 1.65
N ASP A 130 -9.90 -17.95 1.34
CA ASP A 130 -9.57 -18.47 0.00
C ASP A 130 -10.60 -18.13 -1.09
N THR A 131 -11.81 -17.75 -0.70
CA THR A 131 -12.90 -17.40 -1.63
C THR A 131 -12.90 -15.92 -2.01
N ALA A 132 -12.09 -15.08 -1.36
CA ALA A 132 -12.00 -13.66 -1.65
C ALA A 132 -11.44 -13.38 -3.06
N LEU A 133 -11.76 -12.20 -3.62
CA LEU A 133 -11.29 -11.84 -4.96
C LEU A 133 -9.77 -11.58 -4.99
N SER A 134 -9.19 -11.06 -3.91
CA SER A 134 -7.74 -10.90 -3.75
C SER A 134 -7.24 -11.59 -2.48
N LEU A 135 -6.09 -12.24 -2.59
CA LEU A 135 -5.39 -12.90 -1.49
C LEU A 135 -4.13 -12.14 -1.06
N SER A 136 -3.88 -10.94 -1.60
CA SER A 136 -2.84 -10.07 -1.07
C SER A 136 -3.43 -9.35 0.14
N ILE A 137 -2.87 -9.57 1.32
CA ILE A 137 -3.39 -8.97 2.55
C ILE A 137 -2.50 -7.78 2.95
N GLY A 138 -3.14 -6.63 3.14
CA GLY A 138 -2.51 -5.44 3.70
C GLY A 138 -2.49 -5.46 5.21
N ASP A 139 -3.65 -5.71 5.82
CA ASP A 139 -3.86 -5.61 7.26
C ASP A 139 -5.11 -6.39 7.69
N ILE A 140 -5.15 -6.83 8.96
CA ILE A 140 -6.30 -7.45 9.61
C ILE A 140 -6.58 -6.63 10.88
N ALA A 141 -7.85 -6.35 11.17
CA ALA A 141 -8.25 -5.73 12.43
C ALA A 141 -9.40 -6.50 13.06
N LEU A 142 -9.26 -6.85 14.35
CA LEU A 142 -10.34 -7.42 15.16
C LEU A 142 -10.99 -6.29 15.97
N ALA A 143 -12.32 -6.23 16.00
CA ALA A 143 -13.00 -5.20 16.77
C ALA A 143 -12.78 -5.43 18.28
N PRO A 144 -12.29 -4.43 19.03
CA PRO A 144 -12.04 -4.58 20.47
C PRO A 144 -13.30 -4.91 21.28
N SER A 145 -14.46 -4.42 20.83
CA SER A 145 -15.77 -4.63 21.46
C SER A 145 -16.37 -6.01 21.17
N ASN A 146 -16.01 -6.61 20.03
CA ASN A 146 -16.45 -7.95 19.62
C ASN A 146 -15.44 -8.59 18.64
N PRO A 147 -14.53 -9.46 19.12
CA PRO A 147 -13.50 -10.07 18.28
C PRO A 147 -14.00 -11.03 17.18
N ASP A 148 -15.29 -11.36 17.14
CA ASP A 148 -15.88 -12.07 16.01
C ASP A 148 -16.04 -11.16 14.78
N ILE A 149 -16.05 -9.83 14.98
CA ILE A 149 -16.06 -8.85 13.90
C ILE A 149 -14.62 -8.57 13.47
N ILE A 150 -14.34 -8.84 12.21
CA ILE A 150 -13.00 -8.74 11.62
C ILE A 150 -13.07 -7.96 10.32
N TYR A 151 -12.18 -6.98 10.16
CA TYR A 151 -11.93 -6.33 8.90
C TYR A 151 -10.63 -6.83 8.28
N VAL A 152 -10.62 -7.05 6.97
CA VAL A 152 -9.44 -7.44 6.21
C VAL A 152 -9.26 -6.47 5.05
N GLY A 153 -8.12 -5.79 5.05
CA GLY A 153 -7.70 -4.92 3.97
C GLY A 153 -6.90 -5.70 2.94
N THR A 154 -7.28 -5.64 1.67
CA THR A 154 -6.54 -6.32 0.60
C THR A 154 -5.56 -5.39 -0.11
N GLY A 155 -4.53 -6.00 -0.70
CA GLY A 155 -3.46 -5.31 -1.40
C GLY A 155 -2.39 -4.82 -0.43
N GLU A 156 -1.27 -5.52 -0.40
CA GLU A 156 -0.22 -5.20 0.55
C GLU A 156 0.48 -3.86 0.23
N ALA A 157 0.53 -2.96 1.21
CA ALA A 157 1.18 -1.67 1.02
C ALA A 157 2.72 -1.73 0.97
N ASN A 158 3.40 -2.83 1.32
CA ASN A 158 4.86 -2.88 1.42
C ASN A 158 5.57 -3.25 0.10
N ALA A 159 5.59 -2.32 -0.85
CA ALA A 159 6.31 -2.44 -2.13
C ALA A 159 7.76 -1.93 -2.06
N GLY A 160 8.64 -2.64 -1.35
CA GLY A 160 10.07 -2.30 -1.23
C GLY A 160 10.87 -2.41 -2.55
N GLY A 161 12.11 -1.89 -2.57
CA GLY A 161 12.97 -1.61 -3.74
C GLY A 161 13.33 -2.75 -4.73
N GLY A 162 12.76 -3.94 -4.56
CA GLY A 162 12.77 -5.06 -5.52
C GLY A 162 11.52 -5.93 -5.47
N SER A 163 10.56 -5.64 -4.58
CA SER A 163 9.33 -6.40 -4.40
C SER A 163 8.20 -5.83 -5.27
N LEU A 164 7.25 -6.69 -5.62
CA LEU A 164 5.98 -6.33 -6.21
C LEU A 164 4.94 -6.30 -5.07
N ALA A 165 4.16 -5.24 -4.99
CA ALA A 165 2.88 -5.29 -4.29
C ALA A 165 1.81 -5.63 -5.33
N TYR A 166 0.92 -6.54 -4.99
CA TYR A 166 -0.26 -6.80 -5.80
C TYR A 166 -1.37 -5.85 -5.35
N ASP A 167 -2.11 -5.32 -6.31
CA ASP A 167 -3.31 -4.56 -5.99
C ASP A 167 -4.33 -5.51 -5.33
N GLY A 168 -4.94 -5.00 -4.28
CA GLY A 168 -6.13 -5.51 -3.65
C GLY A 168 -7.39 -5.03 -4.36
N VAL A 169 -8.50 -5.32 -3.72
CA VAL A 169 -9.86 -5.06 -4.18
C VAL A 169 -10.69 -4.44 -3.05
N GLY A 170 -10.05 -3.70 -2.14
CA GLY A 170 -10.69 -3.03 -1.01
C GLY A 170 -10.73 -3.87 0.27
N VAL A 171 -11.80 -3.71 1.02
CA VAL A 171 -11.96 -4.22 2.38
C VAL A 171 -13.04 -5.31 2.41
N TYR A 172 -12.85 -6.30 3.27
CA TYR A 172 -13.85 -7.31 3.60
C TYR A 172 -14.13 -7.28 5.10
N LYS A 173 -15.39 -7.56 5.48
CA LYS A 173 -15.84 -7.72 6.87
C LYS A 173 -16.29 -9.17 7.10
N SER A 174 -15.99 -9.71 8.26
CA SER A 174 -16.59 -10.93 8.80
C SER A 174 -17.29 -10.58 10.09
N GLU A 175 -18.44 -11.19 10.35
CA GLU A 175 -19.19 -11.07 11.62
C GLU A 175 -19.22 -12.40 12.40
N ASP A 176 -18.50 -13.42 11.92
CA ASP A 176 -18.52 -14.78 12.46
C ASP A 176 -17.11 -15.36 12.67
N ALA A 177 -16.17 -14.49 13.04
CA ALA A 177 -14.78 -14.79 13.33
C ALA A 177 -14.01 -15.39 12.15
N GLY A 178 -14.35 -14.96 10.93
CA GLY A 178 -13.69 -15.34 9.68
C GLY A 178 -14.25 -16.60 9.02
N LYS A 179 -15.45 -17.08 9.40
CA LYS A 179 -16.06 -18.24 8.70
C LYS A 179 -16.67 -17.81 7.37
N THR A 180 -17.25 -16.61 7.32
CA THR A 180 -17.78 -15.96 6.13
C THR A 180 -17.26 -14.53 6.02
N TRP A 181 -17.19 -14.04 4.78
CA TRP A 181 -16.65 -12.71 4.46
C TRP A 181 -17.56 -12.02 3.46
N GLU A 182 -17.87 -10.77 3.77
CA GLU A 182 -18.63 -9.87 2.90
C GLU A 182 -17.75 -8.72 2.46
N TYR A 183 -17.97 -8.25 1.23
CA TYR A 183 -17.24 -7.10 0.71
C TYR A 183 -17.74 -5.82 1.40
N ALA A 184 -16.81 -5.02 1.91
CA ALA A 184 -17.06 -3.84 2.74
C ALA A 184 -16.40 -2.58 2.12
N GLY A 185 -16.45 -2.43 0.80
CA GLY A 185 -16.10 -1.20 0.11
C GLY A 185 -14.62 -1.01 -0.27
N LEU A 186 -14.32 0.19 -0.79
CA LEU A 186 -12.98 0.65 -1.18
C LEU A 186 -12.30 -0.14 -2.34
N GLU A 187 -13.05 -0.62 -3.35
CA GLU A 187 -12.53 -1.39 -4.51
C GLU A 187 -11.29 -0.74 -5.16
N GLU A 188 -11.28 0.59 -5.27
CA GLU A 188 -10.23 1.36 -5.94
C GLU A 188 -9.05 1.77 -5.03
N SER A 189 -9.07 1.42 -3.74
CA SER A 189 -8.00 1.77 -2.78
C SER A 189 -6.64 1.15 -3.09
N ARG A 190 -6.63 0.05 -3.87
CA ARG A 190 -5.49 -0.77 -4.31
C ARG A 190 -4.65 -1.37 -3.20
N ASN A 191 -4.12 -0.59 -2.27
CA ASN A 191 -3.27 -1.09 -1.22
C ASN A 191 -3.72 -0.53 0.12
N ILE A 192 -4.08 -1.41 1.04
CA ILE A 192 -4.38 -1.07 2.42
C ILE A 192 -3.10 -1.14 3.25
N GLY A 193 -2.81 -0.05 3.98
CA GLY A 193 -1.68 0.08 4.87
C GLY A 193 -1.98 -0.39 6.30
N ARG A 194 -3.13 0.02 6.83
CA ARG A 194 -3.63 -0.34 8.16
C ARG A 194 -5.14 -0.12 8.26
N ILE A 195 -5.80 -0.87 9.14
CA ILE A 195 -7.19 -0.72 9.57
C ILE A 195 -7.19 -0.58 11.09
N VAL A 196 -7.98 0.35 11.62
CA VAL A 196 -8.27 0.44 13.05
C VAL A 196 -9.77 0.56 13.27
N ILE A 197 -10.27 -0.08 14.32
CA ILE A 197 -11.70 -0.14 14.65
C ILE A 197 -11.92 0.61 15.96
N ASP A 198 -12.99 1.41 16.02
CA ASP A 198 -13.38 2.10 17.24
C ASP A 198 -13.73 1.09 18.33
N SER A 199 -13.14 1.26 19.52
CA SER A 199 -13.38 0.35 20.65
C SER A 199 -14.82 0.41 21.18
N ARG A 200 -15.57 1.47 20.86
CA ARG A 200 -16.95 1.70 21.31
C ARG A 200 -17.97 1.04 20.39
N ASP A 201 -17.68 1.01 19.10
CA ASP A 201 -18.62 0.61 18.05
C ASP A 201 -17.87 -0.08 16.89
N PRO A 202 -18.09 -1.38 16.63
CA PRO A 202 -17.40 -2.10 15.57
C PRO A 202 -17.78 -1.64 14.16
N ASP A 203 -18.86 -0.88 13.99
CA ASP A 203 -19.27 -0.33 12.69
C ASP A 203 -18.54 0.99 12.36
N VAL A 204 -17.78 1.53 13.31
CA VAL A 204 -16.88 2.68 13.09
C VAL A 204 -15.46 2.19 12.90
N ALA A 205 -14.92 2.33 11.68
CA ALA A 205 -13.56 1.91 11.35
C ALA A 205 -12.86 2.94 10.47
N TYR A 206 -11.52 2.93 10.53
CA TYR A 206 -10.65 3.80 9.74
C TYR A 206 -9.67 2.94 8.94
N VAL A 207 -9.45 3.31 7.69
CA VAL A 207 -8.59 2.58 6.76
C VAL A 207 -7.58 3.53 6.14
N ALA A 208 -6.30 3.20 6.30
CA ALA A 208 -5.19 3.87 5.64
C ALA A 208 -5.01 3.30 4.23
N THR A 209 -5.29 4.10 3.21
CA THR A 209 -5.17 3.71 1.81
C THR A 209 -3.95 4.34 1.14
N MET A 210 -3.16 3.51 0.47
CA MET A 210 -1.98 3.94 -0.27
C MET A 210 -2.27 4.27 -1.75
N GLY A 211 -3.42 3.86 -2.29
CA GLY A 211 -3.79 4.10 -3.67
C GLY A 211 -2.87 3.40 -4.68
N ASN A 212 -2.99 3.80 -5.96
CA ASN A 212 -2.24 3.17 -7.05
C ASN A 212 -0.75 3.51 -6.96
N LEU A 213 0.11 2.52 -6.72
CA LEU A 213 1.56 2.72 -6.65
C LEU A 213 2.16 3.32 -7.94
N PHE A 214 1.57 3.02 -9.09
CA PHE A 214 2.10 3.33 -10.41
C PHE A 214 1.51 4.58 -11.07
N ALA A 215 0.44 5.16 -10.51
CA ALA A 215 -0.22 6.37 -10.99
C ALA A 215 -0.48 7.37 -9.85
N ASN A 216 -0.78 8.61 -10.19
CA ASN A 216 -1.45 9.48 -9.21
C ASN A 216 -2.91 9.03 -9.11
N SER A 217 -3.51 9.13 -7.93
CA SER A 217 -4.86 8.62 -7.67
C SER A 217 -5.52 9.40 -6.53
N ALA A 218 -6.83 9.62 -6.62
CA ALA A 218 -7.60 10.30 -5.58
C ALA A 218 -7.92 9.37 -4.40
N GLU A 219 -7.78 8.06 -4.59
CA GLU A 219 -8.18 6.99 -3.67
C GLU A 219 -7.13 6.73 -2.57
N ARG A 220 -6.48 7.80 -2.14
CA ARG A 220 -5.42 7.85 -1.13
C ARG A 220 -5.92 8.57 0.10
N GLY A 221 -5.46 8.20 1.29
CA GLY A 221 -5.83 8.92 2.50
C GLY A 221 -6.27 8.03 3.64
N ILE A 222 -6.89 8.64 4.64
CA ILE A 222 -7.63 7.93 5.67
C ILE A 222 -9.11 7.94 5.28
N TYR A 223 -9.69 6.76 5.17
CA TYR A 223 -11.12 6.58 4.98
C TYR A 223 -11.78 6.18 6.29
N LYS A 224 -12.94 6.75 6.60
CA LYS A 224 -13.77 6.43 7.77
C LYS A 224 -15.10 5.83 7.30
N THR A 225 -15.55 4.81 7.99
CA THR A 225 -16.94 4.33 7.93
C THR A 225 -17.60 4.50 9.30
N THR A 226 -18.92 4.64 9.31
CA THR A 226 -19.75 4.62 10.52
C THR A 226 -20.95 3.69 10.37
N ASP A 227 -20.95 2.84 9.33
CA ASP A 227 -22.04 1.93 8.97
C ASP A 227 -21.48 0.54 8.63
N GLY A 228 -20.33 0.19 9.20
CA GLY A 228 -19.76 -1.14 9.05
C GLY A 228 -19.08 -1.37 7.69
N GLY A 229 -18.86 -0.32 6.90
CA GLY A 229 -18.20 -0.38 5.60
C GLY A 229 -19.15 -0.43 4.40
N GLU A 230 -20.44 -0.14 4.61
CA GLU A 230 -21.39 0.11 3.53
C GLU A 230 -21.01 1.39 2.76
N THR A 231 -20.63 2.44 3.50
CA THR A 231 -20.11 3.69 2.95
C THR A 231 -18.82 4.14 3.62
N TRP A 232 -18.03 4.90 2.86
CA TRP A 232 -16.72 5.40 3.28
C TRP A 232 -16.53 6.86 2.89
N GLU A 233 -16.06 7.66 3.84
CA GLU A 233 -15.67 9.06 3.64
C GLU A 233 -14.15 9.22 3.74
N ASN A 234 -13.53 9.96 2.82
CA ASN A 234 -12.11 10.30 2.91
C ASN A 234 -11.92 11.47 3.87
N VAL A 235 -11.55 11.17 5.11
CA VAL A 235 -11.43 12.12 6.21
C VAL A 235 -10.05 12.78 6.29
N LEU A 236 -9.03 12.23 5.61
CA LEU A 236 -7.71 12.86 5.48
C LEU A 236 -7.10 12.59 4.11
N PHE A 237 -7.12 13.60 3.26
CA PHE A 237 -6.45 13.62 1.96
C PHE A 237 -5.37 14.71 1.92
N VAL A 238 -4.14 14.34 1.53
CA VAL A 238 -3.01 15.29 1.41
C VAL A 238 -2.71 15.63 -0.05
N SER A 239 -2.54 14.62 -0.91
CA SER A 239 -2.36 14.80 -2.35
C SER A 239 -2.61 13.50 -3.12
N ASP A 240 -2.71 13.60 -4.45
CA ASP A 240 -2.85 12.47 -5.37
C ASP A 240 -1.63 11.53 -5.45
N SER A 241 -0.59 11.84 -4.68
CA SER A 241 0.70 11.16 -4.63
C SER A 241 1.10 10.77 -3.21
N THR A 242 0.29 11.14 -2.21
CA THR A 242 0.51 10.86 -0.79
C THR A 242 -0.59 9.95 -0.28
N GLY A 243 -0.23 8.70 0.03
CA GLY A 243 -1.13 7.75 0.67
C GLY A 243 -1.01 7.79 2.19
N ALA A 244 -1.96 7.18 2.90
CA ALA A 244 -1.78 6.84 4.30
C ALA A 244 -1.20 5.43 4.39
N ILE A 245 -0.08 5.30 5.09
CA ILE A 245 0.57 3.99 5.31
C ILE A 245 0.17 3.38 6.65
N ASP A 246 -0.26 4.22 7.59
CA ASP A 246 -0.49 3.83 8.97
C ASP A 246 -1.53 4.76 9.61
N VAL A 247 -2.33 4.23 10.54
CA VAL A 247 -3.28 4.94 11.39
C VAL A 247 -3.38 4.23 12.73
N VAL A 248 -3.37 4.98 13.84
CA VAL A 248 -3.60 4.44 15.18
C VAL A 248 -4.69 5.22 15.89
N ILE A 249 -5.50 4.50 16.66
CA ILE A 249 -6.60 5.04 17.45
C ILE A 249 -6.25 4.93 18.93
N HIS A 250 -6.51 5.98 19.71
CA HIS A 250 -6.20 5.95 21.13
C HIS A 250 -7.17 4.99 21.86
N PRO A 251 -6.67 3.96 22.56
CA PRO A 251 -7.51 2.85 23.03
C PRO A 251 -8.53 3.23 24.10
N GLN A 252 -8.32 4.30 24.87
CA GLN A 252 -9.29 4.81 25.85
C GLN A 252 -10.04 6.06 25.38
N ASN A 253 -9.68 6.64 24.24
CA ASN A 253 -10.30 7.86 23.73
C ASN A 253 -10.32 7.83 22.20
N PRO A 254 -11.26 7.08 21.59
CA PRO A 254 -11.22 6.81 20.15
C PRO A 254 -11.39 8.05 19.25
N ASP A 255 -11.76 9.20 19.82
CA ASP A 255 -11.79 10.48 19.10
C ASP A 255 -10.36 11.01 18.82
N THR A 256 -9.34 10.48 19.51
CA THR A 256 -7.93 10.81 19.25
C THR A 256 -7.31 9.80 18.29
N LEU A 257 -6.90 10.27 17.11
CA LEU A 257 -6.24 9.46 16.09
C LEU A 257 -4.90 10.07 15.67
N TYR A 258 -4.00 9.23 15.21
CA TYR A 258 -2.79 9.64 14.50
C TYR A 258 -2.70 8.91 13.18
N ALA A 259 -2.29 9.61 12.12
CA ALA A 259 -2.14 9.05 10.79
C ALA A 259 -0.73 9.35 10.25
N ALA A 260 -0.09 8.35 9.64
CA ALA A 260 1.18 8.52 8.94
C ALA A 260 0.95 8.61 7.43
N MET A 261 1.29 9.75 6.86
CA MET A 261 1.12 10.06 5.45
C MET A 261 2.46 9.91 4.72
N TRP A 262 2.46 9.20 3.59
CA TRP A 262 3.64 8.84 2.82
C TRP A 262 3.49 9.19 1.34
N GLU A 263 4.27 10.19 0.91
CA GLU A 263 4.45 10.51 -0.51
C GLU A 263 5.21 9.37 -1.19
N ARG A 264 4.51 8.68 -2.11
CA ARG A 264 5.05 7.48 -2.74
C ARG A 264 4.55 7.31 -4.18
N ILE A 265 5.50 7.45 -5.10
CA ILE A 265 5.28 7.25 -6.53
C ILE A 265 6.31 6.28 -7.11
N ARG A 266 5.83 5.33 -7.94
CA ARG A 266 6.67 4.50 -8.80
C ARG A 266 6.27 4.72 -10.26
N ARG A 267 7.21 5.17 -11.08
CA ARG A 267 7.08 5.26 -12.54
C ARG A 267 8.11 4.32 -13.18
N PRO A 268 7.97 3.95 -14.47
CA PRO A 268 8.94 3.09 -15.15
C PRO A 268 10.39 3.58 -15.03
N ASN A 269 10.59 4.90 -15.08
CA ASN A 269 11.90 5.55 -15.06
C ASN A 269 12.26 6.22 -13.72
N ARG A 270 11.37 6.24 -12.72
CA ARG A 270 11.58 6.98 -11.47
C ARG A 270 10.93 6.29 -10.28
N ARG A 271 11.62 6.26 -9.15
CA ARG A 271 11.05 5.89 -7.84
C ARG A 271 11.22 7.07 -6.89
N SER A 272 10.15 7.46 -6.21
CA SER A 272 10.15 8.54 -5.21
C SER A 272 9.40 8.05 -3.98
N TYR A 273 10.13 7.80 -2.89
CA TYR A 273 9.62 7.17 -1.64
C TYR A 273 9.76 8.11 -0.44
N GLY A 274 9.44 9.37 -0.66
CA GLY A 274 9.55 10.46 0.29
C GLY A 274 9.40 11.78 -0.44
N GLY A 275 9.11 12.83 0.33
CA GLY A 275 8.87 14.15 -0.22
C GLY A 275 8.20 15.07 0.79
N PRO A 276 7.93 16.33 0.39
CA PRO A 276 7.45 17.37 1.29
C PRO A 276 6.12 17.04 1.98
N THR A 277 5.26 16.24 1.33
CA THR A 277 3.91 15.92 1.83
C THR A 277 3.87 14.67 2.73
N CYS A 278 5.02 14.08 3.04
CA CYS A 278 5.09 13.09 4.12
C CYS A 278 4.91 13.79 5.48
N GLY A 279 4.19 13.17 6.40
CA GLY A 279 3.92 13.77 7.71
C GLY A 279 3.16 12.86 8.64
N ILE A 280 3.12 13.24 9.92
CA ILE A 280 2.22 12.65 10.91
C ILE A 280 1.12 13.67 11.16
N TYR A 281 -0.12 13.21 11.12
CA TYR A 281 -1.30 14.03 11.37
C TYR A 281 -1.99 13.52 12.62
N ARG A 282 -2.65 14.42 13.34
CA ARG A 282 -3.43 14.10 14.53
C ARG A 282 -4.84 14.64 14.40
N SER A 283 -5.81 13.89 14.90
CA SER A 283 -7.19 14.33 15.14
C SER A 283 -7.55 14.17 16.62
N TYR A 284 -8.46 15.01 17.10
CA TYR A 284 -9.06 14.94 18.44
C TYR A 284 -10.58 14.82 18.43
N ASP A 285 -11.18 14.72 17.24
CA ASP A 285 -12.61 14.77 17.00
C ASP A 285 -13.08 13.59 16.15
N GLY A 286 -12.37 12.44 16.19
CA GLY A 286 -12.78 11.25 15.46
C GLY A 286 -12.57 11.37 13.96
N GLY A 287 -11.54 12.11 13.55
CA GLY A 287 -11.16 12.29 12.14
C GLY A 287 -11.89 13.40 11.40
N GLU A 288 -12.78 14.17 12.05
CA GLU A 288 -13.48 15.29 11.40
C GLU A 288 -12.51 16.43 11.02
N SER A 289 -11.45 16.62 11.81
CA SER A 289 -10.36 17.53 11.49
C SER A 289 -8.99 16.95 11.85
N TRP A 290 -7.96 17.39 11.10
CA TRP A 290 -6.59 16.91 11.24
C TRP A 290 -5.59 18.06 11.26
N GLU A 291 -4.58 17.95 12.11
CA GLU A 291 -3.44 18.87 12.17
C GLU A 291 -2.13 18.13 11.86
N GLU A 292 -1.25 18.72 11.04
CA GLU A 292 0.10 18.18 10.82
C GLU A 292 0.97 18.44 12.06
N LEU A 293 1.57 17.37 12.59
CA LEU A 293 2.56 17.46 13.65
C LEU A 293 3.92 17.82 13.04
N THR A 294 4.51 18.91 13.53
CA THR A 294 5.80 19.42 13.02
C THR A 294 6.86 19.59 14.11
N ASN A 295 6.46 19.64 15.39
CA ASN A 295 7.38 19.88 16.49
C ASN A 295 8.27 18.66 16.76
N GLY A 296 9.59 18.85 16.69
CA GLY A 296 10.57 17.78 16.89
C GLY A 296 10.69 16.79 15.72
N LEU A 297 10.00 17.02 14.60
CA LEU A 297 10.04 16.18 13.41
C LEU A 297 10.84 16.83 12.27
N PRO A 298 11.44 16.04 11.35
CA PRO A 298 12.16 16.59 10.20
C PRO A 298 11.26 17.46 9.32
N THR A 299 11.74 18.65 8.96
CA THR A 299 10.99 19.61 8.12
C THR A 299 11.44 19.61 6.66
N ALA A 300 12.71 19.26 6.39
CA ALA A 300 13.20 19.21 5.02
C ALA A 300 12.65 17.99 4.27
N ALA A 301 12.13 18.18 3.07
CA ALA A 301 11.57 17.11 2.23
C ALA A 301 12.55 15.94 2.00
N SER A 302 13.86 16.23 1.91
CA SER A 302 14.91 15.22 1.76
C SER A 302 15.12 14.33 2.99
N GLN A 303 14.55 14.71 4.14
CA GLN A 303 14.62 13.98 5.41
C GLN A 303 13.29 13.28 5.75
N LYS A 304 12.24 13.48 4.94
CA LYS A 304 10.92 12.88 5.14
C LYS A 304 10.73 11.69 4.20
N GLY A 305 10.12 10.61 4.69
CA GLY A 305 9.92 9.36 3.97
C GLY A 305 8.81 8.53 4.59
N ARG A 306 8.91 7.20 4.51
CA ARG A 306 7.96 6.30 5.17
C ARG A 306 8.07 6.45 6.70
N ILE A 307 6.91 6.54 7.35
CA ILE A 307 6.75 6.62 8.81
C ILE A 307 5.86 5.44 9.23
N GLY A 308 6.07 4.92 10.45
CA GLY A 308 5.16 3.98 11.11
C GLY A 308 4.90 4.46 12.53
N ILE A 309 3.69 4.22 13.03
CA ILE A 309 3.20 4.72 14.33
C ILE A 309 2.45 3.64 15.12
#